data_AF-X1SJ64-F1
#
_entry.id   AF-X1SJ64-F1
#
_cell.length_a   1.000
_cell.length_b   1.000
_cell.length_c   1.000
_cell.angle_alpha   90.00
_cell.angle_beta   90.00
_cell.angle_gamma   90.00
#
_symmetry.space_group_name_H-M   'P 1'
#
loop_
_entity.id
_entity.type
_entity.pdbx_description
1 polymer ?
#
loop_
_entity_poly.entity_id
_entity_poly.type
_entity_poly.pdbx_seq_one_letter_code
_entity_poly.pdbx_strand_id
1 'polypeptide(L)'
;MREDLLKFIPEFNLIKDSDLKEKVLKVWEIALAAGGWEVSDLQRMPFTLLIESCPCNMIEHIRGVVNVSVNAAEALQSIYEDKVKINEDYLVAGALLH
;
A
#
# COMPACT_ATOMS: atom_id res chain seq x y z
N MET A 1 -6.23 3.49 -14.95
CA MET A 1 -5.45 2.55 -14.12
C MET A 1 -4.51 3.26 -13.16
N ARG A 2 -3.41 3.90 -13.61
CA ARG A 2 -2.49 4.60 -12.69
C ARG A 2 -3.14 5.75 -11.92
N GLU A 3 -3.90 6.60 -12.61
CA GLU A 3 -4.64 7.69 -11.97
C GLU A 3 -5.63 7.16 -10.93
N ASP A 4 -6.30 6.04 -11.24
CA ASP A 4 -7.20 5.38 -10.30
C ASP A 4 -6.46 4.81 -9.09
N LEU A 5 -5.29 4.18 -9.28
CA LEU A 5 -4.45 3.71 -8.19
C LEU A 5 -4.08 4.87 -7.25
N LEU A 6 -3.63 6.00 -7.79
CA LEU A 6 -3.27 7.18 -7.01
C LEU A 6 -4.49 7.85 -6.35
N LYS A 7 -5.67 7.73 -6.96
CA LYS A 7 -6.93 8.26 -6.43
C LYS A 7 -7.47 7.41 -5.28
N PHE A 8 -7.47 6.08 -5.43
CA PHE A 8 -8.06 5.16 -4.47
C PHE A 8 -7.08 4.73 -3.37
N ILE A 9 -5.77 4.76 -3.65
CA ILE A 9 -4.68 4.48 -2.70
C ILE A 9 -3.72 5.69 -2.72
N PRO A 10 -4.09 6.83 -2.14
CA PRO A 10 -3.24 8.03 -2.14
C PRO A 10 -1.88 7.81 -1.46
N GLU A 11 -1.73 6.76 -0.66
CA GLU A 11 -0.52 6.39 0.07
C GLU A 11 0.68 6.09 -0.85
N PHE A 12 0.49 5.81 -2.15
CA PHE A 12 1.59 5.81 -3.12
C PHE A 12 2.37 7.14 -3.14
N ASN A 13 1.73 8.26 -2.77
CA ASN A 13 2.36 9.57 -2.72
C ASN A 13 3.25 9.78 -1.49
N LEU A 14 3.25 8.85 -0.53
CA LEU A 14 4.17 8.89 0.60
C LEU A 14 5.60 8.48 0.21
N ILE A 15 5.76 7.72 -0.88
CA ILE A 15 7.07 7.37 -1.45
C ILE A 15 7.67 8.61 -2.12
N LYS A 16 8.79 9.11 -1.57
CA LYS A 16 9.50 10.31 -2.03
C LYS A 16 10.46 9.99 -3.18
N ASP A 17 11.13 8.85 -3.16
CA ASP A 17 11.93 8.34 -4.28
C ASP A 17 11.02 8.05 -5.50
N SER A 18 11.17 8.86 -6.54
CA SER A 18 10.34 8.77 -7.74
C SER A 18 10.58 7.50 -8.56
N ASP A 19 11.80 6.97 -8.58
CA ASP A 19 12.13 5.74 -9.29
C ASP A 19 11.55 4.52 -8.56
N LEU A 20 11.64 4.49 -7.23
CA LEU A 20 10.97 3.45 -6.44
C LEU A 20 9.45 3.51 -6.60
N LYS A 21 8.85 4.70 -6.48
CA LYS A 21 7.40 4.88 -6.66
C LYS A 21 6.93 4.38 -8.02
N GLU A 22 7.70 4.68 -9.07
CA GLU A 22 7.42 4.22 -10.43
C GLU A 22 7.45 2.69 -10.53
N LYS A 23 8.46 2.05 -9.94
CA LYS A 23 8.57 0.59 -9.90
C LYS A 23 7.40 -0.05 -9.14
N VAL A 24 7.03 0.51 -7.99
CA VAL A 24 5.91 0.02 -7.17
C VAL A 24 4.59 0.11 -7.96
N LEU A 25 4.30 1.25 -8.57
CA LEU A 25 3.11 1.40 -9.43
C LEU A 25 3.16 0.44 -10.63
N LYS A 26 4.34 0.16 -11.18
CA LYS A 26 4.48 -0.80 -12.28
C LYS A 26 4.15 -2.23 -11.86
N VAL A 27 4.54 -2.64 -10.66
CA VAL A 27 4.17 -3.95 -10.09
C VAL A 27 2.65 -4.07 -9.97
N TRP A 28 1.99 -3.01 -9.50
CA TRP A 28 0.53 -2.94 -9.41
C TRP A 28 -0.17 -3.06 -10.78
N GLU A 29 0.32 -2.35 -11.80
CA GLU A 29 -0.18 -2.48 -13.18
C GLU A 29 -0.07 -3.93 -13.69
N ILE A 30 1.07 -4.58 -13.44
CA ILE A 30 1.31 -5.97 -13.85
C ILE A 30 0.36 -6.93 -13.10
N ALA A 31 0.20 -6.76 -11.78
CA ALA A 31 -0.65 -7.61 -10.96
C ALA A 31 -2.13 -7.50 -11.36
N LEU A 32 -2.62 -6.28 -11.58
CA LEU A 32 -3.98 -6.03 -12.06
C LEU A 32 -4.22 -6.65 -13.45
N ALA A 33 -3.28 -6.46 -14.37
CA ALA A 33 -3.38 -7.05 -15.71
C ALA A 33 -3.35 -8.58 -15.66
N ALA A 34 -2.51 -9.18 -14.81
CA ALA A 34 -2.42 -10.62 -14.64
C ALA A 34 -3.69 -11.22 -14.00
N GLY A 35 -4.31 -10.51 -13.06
CA GLY A 35 -5.58 -10.90 -12.45
C GLY A 35 -6.81 -10.61 -13.31
N GLY A 36 -6.66 -9.82 -14.38
CA GLY A 36 -7.78 -9.37 -15.21
C GLY A 36 -8.71 -8.39 -14.47
N TRP A 37 -8.16 -7.59 -13.55
CA TRP A 37 -8.91 -6.68 -12.70
C TRP A 37 -8.68 -5.22 -13.07
N GLU A 38 -9.72 -4.41 -12.90
CA GLU A 38 -9.62 -2.96 -12.81
C GLU A 38 -9.43 -2.52 -11.35
N VAL A 39 -8.96 -1.29 -11.14
CA VAL A 39 -8.80 -0.74 -9.79
C VAL A 39 -10.15 -0.64 -9.06
N SER A 40 -11.24 -0.40 -9.80
CA SER A 40 -12.61 -0.38 -9.31
C SER A 40 -13.07 -1.74 -8.75
N ASP A 41 -12.53 -2.85 -9.26
CA ASP A 41 -12.83 -4.19 -8.75
C ASP A 41 -12.32 -4.38 -7.33
N LEU A 42 -11.16 -3.80 -7.01
CA LEU A 42 -10.55 -3.87 -5.68
C LEU A 42 -11.43 -3.25 -4.58
N GLN A 43 -12.28 -2.27 -4.94
CA GLN A 43 -13.23 -1.67 -3.99
C GLN A 43 -14.39 -2.62 -3.63
N ARG A 44 -14.60 -3.67 -4.43
CA ARG A 44 -15.67 -4.66 -4.24
C ARG A 44 -15.14 -6.01 -3.79
N MET A 45 -13.86 -6.29 -4.07
CA MET A 45 -13.20 -7.52 -3.66
C MET A 45 -12.96 -7.54 -2.15
N PRO A 46 -13.36 -8.60 -1.45
CA PRO A 46 -13.01 -8.78 -0.04
C PRO A 46 -11.49 -8.93 0.09
N PHE A 47 -10.90 -8.42 1.17
CA PHE A 47 -9.45 -8.56 1.35
C PHE A 47 -8.99 -10.00 1.60
N THR A 48 -9.91 -10.86 2.05
CA THR A 48 -9.65 -12.27 2.30
C THR A 48 -10.90 -13.11 2.01
N LEU A 49 -10.68 -14.34 1.54
CA LEU A 49 -11.73 -15.33 1.32
C LEU A 49 -11.97 -16.21 2.56
N LEU A 50 -11.14 -16.05 3.60
CA LEU A 50 -11.24 -16.85 4.84
C LEU A 50 -12.33 -16.35 5.79
N ILE A 51 -12.86 -15.15 5.54
CA ILE A 51 -13.91 -14.52 6.35
C ILE A 51 -15.16 -14.45 5.49
N GLU A 52 -16.18 -15.23 5.87
CA GLU A 52 -17.48 -15.14 5.23
C GLU A 52 -18.09 -13.74 5.46
N SER A 53 -18.58 -13.12 4.39
CA SER A 53 -19.05 -11.71 4.42
C SER A 53 -18.00 -10.74 4.96
N CYS A 54 -16.77 -10.83 4.44
CA CYS A 54 -15.66 -9.97 4.83
C CYS A 54 -16.06 -8.49 4.84
N PRO A 55 -15.95 -7.79 5.99
CA PRO A 55 -16.48 -6.43 6.15
C PRO A 55 -15.62 -5.35 5.51
N CYS A 56 -14.44 -5.71 4.98
CA CYS A 56 -13.48 -4.76 4.42
C CYS A 56 -13.04 -5.22 3.02
N ASN A 57 -12.92 -4.28 2.10
CA ASN A 57 -12.41 -4.53 0.76
C ASN A 57 -10.87 -4.46 0.69
N MET A 58 -10.30 -4.87 -0.44
CA MET A 58 -8.84 -4.86 -0.68
C MET A 58 -8.24 -3.46 -0.47
N ILE A 59 -8.88 -2.40 -0.97
CA ILE A 59 -8.37 -1.02 -0.85
C ILE A 59 -8.31 -0.60 0.61
N GLU A 60 -9.38 -0.81 1.38
CA GLU A 60 -9.43 -0.49 2.81
C GLU A 60 -8.33 -1.22 3.58
N HIS A 61 -8.13 -2.50 3.29
CA HIS A 61 -7.09 -3.31 3.90
C HIS A 61 -5.68 -2.75 3.64
N ILE A 62 -5.34 -2.52 2.37
CA ILE A 62 -4.01 -2.01 1.98
C ILE A 62 -3.74 -0.66 2.61
N ARG A 63 -4.72 0.26 2.55
CA ARG A 63 -4.58 1.57 3.19
C ARG A 63 -4.39 1.43 4.70
N GLY A 64 -5.13 0.53 5.34
CA GLY A 64 -4.94 0.22 6.76
C GLY A 64 -3.51 -0.24 7.07
N VAL A 65 -2.98 -1.20 6.30
CA VAL A 65 -1.62 -1.73 6.46
C VAL A 65 -0.56 -0.63 6.29
N VAL A 66 -0.70 0.23 5.28
CA VAL A 66 0.25 1.33 5.06
C VAL A 66 0.20 2.33 6.21
N ASN A 67 -0.99 2.77 6.63
CA ASN A 67 -1.15 3.74 7.71
C ASN A 67 -0.59 3.19 9.04
N VAL A 68 -0.90 1.93 9.39
CA VAL A 68 -0.32 1.29 10.58
C VAL A 68 1.21 1.24 10.50
N SER A 69 1.76 0.89 9.33
CA SER A 69 3.21 0.82 9.12
C SER A 69 3.88 2.18 9.33
N VAL A 70 3.34 3.24 8.73
CA VAL A 70 3.88 4.61 8.85
C VAL A 70 3.81 5.09 10.30
N ASN A 71 2.65 4.95 10.97
CA ASN A 71 2.50 5.37 12.37
C ASN A 71 3.41 4.58 13.32
N ALA A 72 3.62 3.28 13.05
CA ALA A 72 4.57 2.48 13.82
C ALA A 72 6.02 2.96 13.61
N ALA A 73 6.40 3.31 12.38
CA ALA A 73 7.71 3.89 12.12
C ALA A 73 7.93 5.23 12.83
N GLU A 74 6.94 6.13 12.80
CA GLU A 74 6.98 7.39 13.55
C GLU A 74 7.15 7.16 15.06
N ALA A 75 6.39 6.23 15.63
CA ALA A 75 6.51 5.87 17.04
C ALA A 75 7.92 5.34 17.37
N LEU A 76 8.46 4.45 16.53
CA LEU A 76 9.81 3.90 16.72
C LEU A 76 10.90 4.98 16.59
N GLN A 77 10.81 5.84 15.57
CA GLN A 77 11.76 6.95 15.37
C GLN A 77 11.73 7.92 16.57
N SER A 78 10.55 8.17 17.17
CA SER A 78 10.42 9.05 18.34
C SER A 78 11.12 8.52 19.61
N ILE A 79 11.30 7.20 19.71
CA ILE A 79 11.91 6.53 20.88
C ILE A 79 13.38 6.22 20.65
N TYR A 80 13.71 5.75 19.45
CA TYR A 80 15.04 5.24 19.12
C TYR A 80 15.93 6.27 18.42
N GLU A 81 15.35 7.37 17.92
CA GLU A 81 16.06 8.45 17.22
C GLU A 81 17.02 7.85 16.16
N ASP A 82 18.32 8.15 16.22
CA ASP A 82 19.32 7.68 15.26
C ASP A 82 19.78 6.22 15.47
N LYS A 83 19.33 5.54 16.54
CA LYS A 83 19.75 4.16 16.85
C LYS A 83 19.14 3.13 15.90
N VAL A 84 17.97 3.43 15.35
CA VAL A 84 17.26 2.56 14.41
C VAL A 84 16.88 3.38 13.18
N LYS A 85 17.55 3.11 12.06
CA LYS A 85 17.27 3.78 10.80
C LYS A 85 16.12 3.08 10.07
N ILE A 86 15.03 3.82 9.84
CA ILE A 86 13.89 3.34 9.05
C ILE A 86 13.89 4.08 7.72
N ASN A 87 13.95 3.33 6.62
CA ASN A 87 13.71 3.88 5.30
C ASN A 87 12.19 3.89 5.05
N GLU A 88 11.57 5.05 5.16
CA GLU A 88 10.12 5.23 4.99
C GLU A 88 9.64 4.85 3.59
N ASP A 89 10.42 5.17 2.55
CA ASP A 89 10.07 4.83 1.17
C ASP A 89 10.01 3.30 0.98
N TYR A 90 10.96 2.57 1.57
CA TYR A 90 10.98 1.11 1.51
C TYR A 90 9.87 0.50 2.36
N LEU A 91 9.58 1.09 3.51
CA LEU A 91 8.49 0.66 4.38
C LEU A 91 7.14 0.80 3.68
N VAL A 92 6.86 1.97 3.11
CA VAL A 92 5.62 2.23 2.37
C VAL A 92 5.53 1.34 1.13
N ALA A 93 6.62 1.19 0.36
CA ALA A 93 6.66 0.30 -0.78
C ALA A 93 6.35 -1.15 -0.38
N GLY A 94 6.96 -1.65 0.70
CA GLY A 94 6.67 -2.99 1.22
C GLY A 94 5.22 -3.13 1.69
N ALA A 95 4.68 -2.14 2.40
CA ALA A 95 3.29 -2.13 2.83
C ALA A 95 2.29 -2.03 1.67
N LEU A 96 2.65 -1.43 0.53
CA LEU A 96 1.82 -1.40 -0.67
C LEU A 96 1.91 -2.70 -1.50
N LEU A 97 2.89 -3.56 -1.24
CA LEU A 97 3.20 -4.74 -2.07
C LEU A 97 3.18 -6.07 -1.30
N HIS A 98 2.66 -6.07 -0.07
CA HIS A 98 2.53 -7.27 0.76
C HIS A 98 1.53 -8.28 0.17
#